data_AF-A0AAD9V5C0-F1
#
_entry.id   AF-A0AAD9V5C0-F1
#
_cell.length_a   1.000
_cell.length_b   1.000
_cell.length_c   1.000
_cell.angle_alpha   90.00
_cell.angle_beta   90.00
_cell.angle_gamma   90.00
#
_symmetry.space_group_name_H-M   'P 1'
#
loop_
_entity.id
_entity.type
_entity.pdbx_description
1 polymer ?
#
loop_
_entity_poly.entity_id
_entity_poly.type
_entity_poly.pdbx_seq_one_letter_code
_entity_poly.pdbx_strand_id
1 'polypeptide(L)'
;MAGIKKANDELRYNVDNEVIVGSADVKALYPSLDVDFTVDKVCEVFYGSEVRVEGVNVEELGLYLSVSLKEGDLMEAGIAQYYPSRRSNRGRPPSITGSVLEEKKEKRFVMETSVGTTRRSCYPYDADRSTEESLRRGWRVIVGAVEPGAKIAGGMLTIDEESKAQDSHRNKDEMCMELSKEVGNRIHNSIQIEVDYLSRHEDNLMPILDLKVWIDMKIVIMNEKDCTVNVVFHEFYAKEVSSKMVLSSRSALPMKVKRTVLTKEMIQELDQTGVKPMYRPKEWRQNERRKEKEEKRRSWYRKGNYSSVIFVPATPESSLKRSLNEDVKKSGLRIRIVETSGMGVKRVLQRSDPFKKRKCERECCFVCRTGGRGPCDSCGVTYEIKCQTCEQKYVGETARSAFTRGKELLDGMDKAVSQSVLRRHANDCHNGVIPDYVVNVTGVYHGDAMLRQITESIKIRREGSINTVL
;
A
#
# COMPACT_ATOMS: atom_id res chain seq x y z
N MET A 1 15.06 -2.75 17.07
CA MET A 1 16.36 -3.42 17.31
C MET A 1 17.34 -3.35 16.15
N ALA A 2 16.95 -3.67 14.90
CA ALA A 2 17.90 -3.65 13.76
C ALA A 2 18.63 -2.30 13.57
N GLY A 3 17.94 -1.17 13.81
CA GLY A 3 18.54 0.17 13.73
C GLY A 3 19.63 0.44 14.77
N ILE A 4 19.41 0.06 16.04
CA ILE A 4 20.40 0.26 17.11
C ILE A 4 21.61 -0.66 16.91
N LYS A 5 21.37 -1.90 16.48
CA LYS A 5 22.47 -2.81 16.13
C LYS A 5 23.34 -2.21 15.02
N LYS A 6 22.72 -1.67 13.98
CA LYS A 6 23.42 -0.98 12.88
C LYS A 6 24.21 0.24 13.38
N ALA A 7 23.60 1.08 14.22
CA ALA A 7 24.28 2.23 14.81
C ALA A 7 25.50 1.83 15.65
N ASN A 8 25.36 0.77 16.46
CA ASN A 8 26.48 0.22 17.23
C ASN A 8 27.57 -0.39 16.35
N ASP A 9 27.20 -1.03 15.23
CA ASP A 9 28.18 -1.56 14.28
C ASP A 9 28.94 -0.41 13.57
N GLU A 10 28.29 0.71 13.28
CA GLU A 10 28.93 1.91 12.71
C GLU A 10 29.84 2.62 13.73
N LEU A 11 29.43 2.73 15.00
CA LEU A 11 30.21 3.35 16.08
C LEU A 11 31.46 2.58 16.49
N ARG A 12 31.53 1.27 16.22
CA ARG A 12 32.73 0.45 16.46
C ARG A 12 33.98 0.96 15.76
N TYR A 13 33.82 1.70 14.67
CA TYR A 13 34.93 2.27 13.90
C TYR A 13 35.30 3.69 14.34
N ASN A 14 34.54 4.28 15.27
CA ASN A 14 34.73 5.64 15.76
C ASN A 14 35.34 5.62 17.16
N VAL A 15 36.61 5.22 17.21
CA VAL A 15 37.40 4.99 18.44
C VAL A 15 37.93 6.32 18.97
N ASP A 16 37.88 6.52 20.29
CA ASP A 16 38.40 7.70 21.02
C ASP A 16 37.79 9.06 20.65
N ASN A 17 36.74 9.09 19.82
CA ASN A 17 35.92 10.26 19.58
C ASN A 17 34.72 10.27 20.51
N GLU A 18 34.43 11.41 21.13
CA GLU A 18 33.24 11.56 21.95
C GLU A 18 32.02 11.78 21.06
N VAL A 19 30.96 11.03 21.32
CA VAL A 19 29.74 11.01 20.52
C VAL A 19 28.56 11.35 21.42
N ILE A 20 27.64 12.16 20.90
CA ILE A 20 26.39 12.49 21.59
C ILE A 20 25.19 11.88 20.84
N VAL A 21 24.07 11.77 21.55
CA VAL A 21 22.76 11.50 20.95
C VAL A 21 21.86 12.70 21.18
N GLY A 22 21.19 13.13 20.12
CA GLY A 22 20.09 14.05 20.23
C GLY A 22 19.03 13.78 19.18
N SER A 23 17.89 14.43 19.34
CA SER A 23 16.85 14.45 18.32
C SER A 23 16.48 15.89 17.98
N ALA A 24 16.19 16.12 16.70
CA ALA A 24 15.73 17.40 16.21
C ALA A 24 14.46 17.17 15.40
N ASP A 25 13.38 17.78 15.84
CA ASP A 25 12.09 17.73 15.17
C ASP A 25 11.66 19.14 14.77
N VAL A 26 10.92 19.23 13.66
CA VAL A 26 10.31 20.49 13.25
C VAL A 26 9.10 20.73 14.14
N LYS A 27 9.21 21.71 15.04
CA LYS A 27 8.13 22.16 15.92
C LYS A 27 6.99 22.78 15.12
N ALA A 28 7.33 23.60 14.14
CA ALA A 28 6.34 24.23 13.27
C ALA A 28 6.92 24.46 11.86
N LEU A 29 6.09 24.19 10.85
CA LEU A 29 6.29 24.61 9.47
C LEU A 29 5.30 25.75 9.19
N TYR A 30 5.83 26.88 8.78
CA TYR A 30 5.13 28.14 8.58
C TYR A 30 4.36 28.59 9.84
N PRO A 31 5.09 28.93 10.93
CA PRO A 31 4.47 29.29 12.21
C PRO A 31 3.55 30.52 12.13
N SER A 32 3.66 31.31 11.05
CA SER A 32 2.67 32.32 10.66
C SER A 32 2.47 32.28 9.14
N LEU A 33 1.39 31.63 8.68
CA LEU A 33 0.81 31.90 7.37
C LEU A 33 -0.35 32.87 7.57
N ASP A 34 -0.23 34.03 6.96
CA ASP A 34 -1.39 34.89 6.78
C ASP A 34 -2.29 34.23 5.74
N VAL A 35 -3.49 33.82 6.17
CA VAL A 35 -4.45 33.08 5.34
C VAL A 35 -4.86 33.93 4.14
N ASP A 36 -5.06 35.23 4.34
CA ASP A 36 -5.54 36.13 3.30
C ASP A 36 -4.46 36.32 2.22
N PHE A 37 -3.22 36.60 2.64
CA PHE A 37 -2.07 36.67 1.73
C PHE A 37 -1.82 35.33 0.99
N THR A 38 -1.99 34.20 1.69
CA THR A 38 -1.80 32.87 1.09
C THR A 38 -2.87 32.58 0.04
N VAL A 39 -4.13 32.92 0.31
CA VAL A 39 -5.24 32.80 -0.65
C VAL A 39 -4.94 33.62 -1.89
N ASP A 40 -4.52 34.88 -1.72
CA ASP A 40 -4.18 35.76 -2.85
C ASP A 40 -3.08 35.15 -3.73
N LYS A 41 -2.01 34.63 -3.11
CA LYS A 41 -0.90 33.99 -3.86
C LYS A 41 -1.30 32.68 -4.51
N VAL A 42 -2.12 31.87 -3.85
CA VAL A 42 -2.65 30.63 -4.44
C VAL A 42 -3.57 30.94 -5.62
N CYS A 43 -4.41 31.97 -5.53
CA CYS A 43 -5.24 32.45 -6.63
C CYS A 43 -4.37 32.95 -7.78
N GLU A 44 -3.36 33.79 -7.51
CA GLU A 44 -2.43 34.28 -8.53
C GLU A 44 -1.74 33.11 -9.26
N VAL A 45 -1.23 32.12 -8.52
CA VAL A 45 -0.60 30.93 -9.10
C VAL A 45 -1.61 30.09 -9.85
N PHE A 46 -2.82 29.91 -9.34
CA PHE A 46 -3.86 29.09 -9.98
C PHE A 46 -4.34 29.72 -11.29
N TYR A 47 -4.63 31.03 -11.29
CA TYR A 47 -5.02 31.77 -12.49
C TYR A 47 -3.87 31.95 -13.48
N GLY A 48 -2.63 32.03 -12.98
CA GLY A 48 -1.41 31.99 -13.79
C GLY A 48 -1.02 30.59 -14.26
N SER A 49 -1.67 29.53 -13.75
CA SER A 49 -1.36 28.14 -14.11
C SER A 49 -2.19 27.67 -15.31
N GLU A 50 -1.65 26.70 -16.03
CA GLU A 50 -2.37 26.01 -17.12
C GLU A 50 -3.36 24.95 -16.63
N VAL A 51 -3.70 24.93 -15.35
CA VAL A 51 -4.61 23.94 -14.77
C VAL A 51 -6.01 24.14 -15.34
N ARG A 52 -6.42 23.25 -16.26
CA ARG A 52 -7.79 23.18 -16.76
C ARG A 52 -8.62 22.28 -15.88
N VAL A 53 -9.64 22.85 -15.26
CA VAL A 53 -10.62 22.08 -14.49
C VAL A 53 -11.71 21.58 -15.46
N GLU A 54 -11.52 20.37 -15.98
CA GLU A 54 -12.49 19.72 -16.88
C GLU A 54 -13.38 18.73 -16.12
N GLY A 55 -14.64 18.60 -16.54
CA GLY A 55 -15.55 17.59 -15.99
C GLY A 55 -15.96 17.86 -14.54
N VAL A 56 -16.00 19.13 -14.12
CA VAL A 56 -16.50 19.52 -12.79
C VAL A 56 -17.93 19.03 -12.65
N ASN A 57 -18.15 18.10 -11.73
CA ASN A 57 -19.48 17.74 -11.30
C ASN A 57 -20.02 18.89 -10.43
N VAL A 58 -20.74 19.82 -11.07
CA VAL A 58 -21.30 21.02 -10.43
C VAL A 58 -22.17 20.65 -9.22
N GLU A 59 -22.83 19.50 -9.26
CA GLU A 59 -23.65 19.01 -8.16
C GLU A 59 -22.81 18.59 -6.95
N GLU A 60 -21.69 17.89 -7.17
CA GLU A 60 -20.75 17.52 -6.10
C GLU A 60 -20.00 18.74 -5.56
N LEU A 61 -19.62 19.67 -6.43
CA LEU A 61 -18.98 20.93 -6.04
C LEU A 61 -19.92 21.76 -5.16
N GLY A 62 -21.18 21.93 -5.57
CA GLY A 62 -22.20 22.62 -4.78
C GLY A 62 -22.42 21.99 -3.41
N LEU A 63 -22.48 20.65 -3.36
CA LEU A 63 -22.58 19.91 -2.10
C LEU A 63 -21.35 20.10 -1.21
N TYR A 64 -20.15 20.10 -1.79
CA TYR A 64 -18.91 20.34 -1.06
C TYR A 64 -18.89 21.74 -0.44
N LEU A 65 -19.26 22.76 -1.21
CA LEU A 65 -19.41 24.14 -0.73
C LEU A 65 -20.43 24.21 0.42
N SER A 66 -21.55 23.49 0.31
CA SER A 66 -22.60 23.47 1.35
C SER A 66 -22.20 22.85 2.69
N VAL A 67 -21.18 21.98 2.69
CA VAL A 67 -20.65 21.36 3.91
C VAL A 67 -19.52 22.21 4.51
N SER A 68 -18.81 22.97 3.67
CA SER A 68 -17.55 23.61 4.04
C SER A 68 -17.67 25.11 4.36
N LEU A 69 -18.66 25.81 3.82
CA LEU A 69 -18.83 27.27 3.95
C LEU A 69 -20.23 27.66 4.45
N LYS A 70 -20.36 28.84 5.06
CA LYS A 70 -21.67 29.38 5.47
C LYS A 70 -22.35 30.06 4.28
N GLU A 71 -23.68 30.14 4.32
CA GLU A 71 -24.49 30.73 3.25
C GLU A 71 -24.16 32.21 2.99
N GLY A 72 -23.82 32.98 4.04
CA GLY A 72 -23.40 34.39 3.90
C GLY A 72 -22.13 34.55 3.08
N ASP A 73 -21.10 33.74 3.37
CA ASP A 73 -19.81 33.78 2.68
C ASP A 73 -19.96 33.43 1.18
N LEU A 74 -20.90 32.54 0.85
CA LEU A 74 -21.21 32.14 -0.53
C LEU A 74 -21.97 33.23 -1.32
N MET A 75 -22.82 34.00 -0.64
CA MET A 75 -23.51 35.14 -1.24
C MET A 75 -22.53 36.28 -1.56
N GLU A 76 -21.62 36.57 -0.62
CA GLU A 76 -20.58 37.59 -0.82
C GLU A 76 -19.63 37.22 -1.98
N ALA A 77 -19.29 35.94 -2.10
CA ALA A 77 -18.46 35.42 -3.20
C ALA A 77 -19.19 35.28 -4.55
N GLY A 78 -20.50 35.58 -4.63
CA GLY A 78 -21.26 35.53 -5.89
C GLY A 78 -21.46 34.12 -6.49
N ILE A 79 -21.19 33.07 -5.71
CA ILE A 79 -21.27 31.66 -6.15
C ILE A 79 -22.47 30.91 -5.56
N ALA A 80 -23.36 31.62 -4.85
CA ALA A 80 -24.56 31.07 -4.24
C ALA A 80 -25.47 30.32 -5.22
N GLN A 81 -25.43 30.63 -6.53
CA GLN A 81 -26.20 29.91 -7.56
C GLN A 81 -25.81 28.43 -7.73
N TYR A 82 -24.60 28.04 -7.30
CA TYR A 82 -24.15 26.65 -7.32
C TYR A 82 -24.38 25.93 -5.98
N TYR A 83 -24.91 26.62 -4.98
CA TYR A 83 -25.17 26.10 -3.64
C TYR A 83 -26.58 25.46 -3.55
N PRO A 84 -26.69 24.14 -3.33
CA PRO A 84 -27.98 23.51 -3.10
C PRO A 84 -28.44 23.78 -1.65
N SER A 85 -29.53 24.52 -1.50
CA SER A 85 -30.12 24.80 -0.19
C SER A 85 -30.88 23.60 0.38
N ARG A 86 -30.84 23.44 1.71
CA ARG A 86 -31.44 22.30 2.39
C ARG A 86 -32.96 22.49 2.51
N ARG A 87 -33.76 21.54 2.00
CA ARG A 87 -35.24 21.60 2.07
C ARG A 87 -35.81 21.58 3.50
N SER A 88 -35.08 21.04 4.48
CA SER A 88 -35.53 20.96 5.88
C SER A 88 -34.35 20.89 6.85
N ASN A 89 -34.48 21.58 7.98
CA ASN A 89 -33.51 21.52 9.08
C ASN A 89 -33.62 20.24 9.93
N ARG A 90 -34.62 19.39 9.72
CA ARG A 90 -34.79 18.13 10.47
C ARG A 90 -33.94 16.99 9.88
N GLY A 91 -33.09 16.38 10.72
CA GLY A 91 -32.29 15.18 10.41
C GLY A 91 -30.78 15.45 10.32
N ARG A 92 -29.97 14.38 10.17
CA ARG A 92 -28.51 14.51 10.08
C ARG A 92 -28.06 15.30 8.84
N PRO A 93 -27.07 16.20 8.97
CA PRO A 93 -26.45 16.88 7.83
C PRO A 93 -25.78 15.85 6.90
N PRO A 94 -25.64 16.16 5.60
CA PRO A 94 -24.95 15.29 4.66
C PRO A 94 -23.49 15.07 5.08
N SER A 95 -22.97 13.86 4.84
CA SER A 95 -21.54 13.55 4.92
C SER A 95 -20.95 13.49 3.51
N ILE A 96 -19.67 13.82 3.36
CA ILE A 96 -18.91 13.90 2.09
C ILE A 96 -18.68 12.54 1.38
N THR A 97 -19.54 11.55 1.62
CA THR A 97 -19.39 10.17 1.13
C THR A 97 -20.27 9.95 -0.10
N GLY A 98 -19.63 9.78 -1.27
CA GLY A 98 -20.29 9.69 -2.58
C GLY A 98 -21.30 8.54 -2.79
N SER A 99 -21.43 7.61 -1.84
CA SER A 99 -22.43 6.52 -1.88
C SER A 99 -23.80 6.90 -1.31
N VAL A 100 -23.95 8.10 -0.73
CA VAL A 100 -25.23 8.57 -0.16
C VAL A 100 -26.05 9.39 -1.19
N LEU A 101 -25.48 9.68 -2.37
CA LEU A 101 -26.01 10.69 -3.29
C LEU A 101 -27.09 10.19 -4.24
N GLU A 102 -27.12 8.91 -4.62
CA GLU A 102 -28.13 8.41 -5.56
C GLU A 102 -29.50 8.17 -4.91
N GLU A 103 -29.57 7.69 -3.67
CA GLU A 103 -30.86 7.26 -3.07
C GLU A 103 -31.70 8.38 -2.44
N LYS A 104 -31.16 9.60 -2.25
CA LYS A 104 -31.83 10.67 -1.45
C LYS A 104 -31.74 12.09 -2.00
N LYS A 105 -31.15 12.30 -3.18
CA LYS A 105 -30.92 13.64 -3.78
C LYS A 105 -32.21 14.47 -3.90
N GLU A 106 -33.25 13.88 -4.48
CA GLU A 106 -34.55 14.53 -4.72
C GLU A 106 -35.28 14.93 -3.44
N LYS A 107 -35.05 14.22 -2.33
CA LYS A 107 -35.75 14.46 -1.06
C LYS A 107 -35.14 15.58 -0.21
N ARG A 108 -33.93 16.07 -0.54
CA ARG A 108 -33.17 16.98 0.34
C ARG A 108 -32.77 18.31 -0.28
N PHE A 109 -32.63 18.42 -1.59
CA PHE A 109 -32.09 19.61 -2.27
C PHE A 109 -32.93 20.04 -3.47
N VAL A 110 -32.73 21.27 -3.95
CA VAL A 110 -33.32 21.84 -5.18
C VAL A 110 -32.16 22.41 -6.02
N MET A 111 -32.15 22.17 -7.34
CA MET A 111 -31.24 22.82 -8.29
C MET A 111 -32.05 23.42 -9.44
N GLU A 112 -31.70 24.62 -9.89
CA GLU A 112 -32.18 25.26 -11.12
C GLU A 112 -31.18 25.00 -12.27
N THR A 113 -31.66 24.73 -13.48
CA THR A 113 -30.82 24.30 -14.62
C THR A 113 -30.81 25.31 -15.77
N SER A 114 -29.63 25.59 -16.32
CA SER A 114 -29.48 25.98 -17.74
C SER A 114 -28.08 25.71 -18.33
N VAL A 115 -28.14 24.95 -19.43
CA VAL A 115 -27.24 24.51 -20.52
C VAL A 115 -26.04 25.40 -20.95
N GLY A 116 -24.96 24.77 -21.43
CA GLY A 116 -24.06 25.37 -22.44
C GLY A 116 -22.77 24.58 -22.73
N THR A 117 -22.67 23.97 -23.93
CA THR A 117 -21.52 23.18 -24.43
C THR A 117 -20.64 24.02 -25.38
N THR A 118 -19.30 23.84 -25.41
CA THR A 118 -18.50 23.81 -26.67
C THR A 118 -17.03 23.34 -26.48
N ARG A 119 -16.48 22.72 -27.53
CA ARG A 119 -15.17 22.02 -27.69
C ARG A 119 -14.06 22.89 -28.35
N ARG A 120 -12.82 22.34 -28.31
CA ARG A 120 -11.59 22.52 -29.17
C ARG A 120 -10.52 23.48 -28.60
N SER A 121 -9.19 23.32 -28.76
CA SER A 121 -8.28 22.23 -29.20
C SER A 121 -6.80 22.67 -28.96
N CYS A 122 -5.92 21.71 -28.66
CA CYS A 122 -4.50 21.55 -29.07
C CYS A 122 -3.31 22.45 -28.60
N TYR A 123 -2.31 21.74 -28.03
CA TYR A 123 -0.81 21.82 -28.17
C TYR A 123 0.08 22.64 -27.17
N PRO A 124 1.38 22.26 -26.97
CA PRO A 124 1.96 21.89 -25.65
C PRO A 124 3.16 22.76 -25.19
N TYR A 125 3.61 22.63 -23.92
CA TYR A 125 5.01 22.30 -23.54
C TYR A 125 5.23 22.14 -22.02
N ASP A 126 6.31 21.43 -21.69
CA ASP A 126 6.75 20.90 -20.38
C ASP A 126 7.23 21.94 -19.34
N ALA A 127 7.05 21.63 -18.04
CA ALA A 127 8.06 21.92 -17.02
C ALA A 127 7.92 21.03 -15.76
N ASP A 128 9.09 20.59 -15.32
CA ASP A 128 9.46 19.55 -14.38
C ASP A 128 9.13 19.89 -12.90
N ARG A 129 8.69 18.89 -12.12
CA ARG A 129 8.53 18.97 -10.66
C ARG A 129 9.39 17.89 -10.02
N SER A 130 10.63 18.28 -9.69
CA SER A 130 11.46 17.58 -8.72
C SER A 130 11.87 18.58 -7.66
N THR A 131 11.35 18.47 -6.42
CA THR A 131 11.98 19.00 -5.18
C THR A 131 11.19 18.77 -3.88
N GLU A 132 9.97 18.22 -3.89
CA GLU A 132 9.17 18.13 -2.64
C GLU A 132 9.37 16.85 -1.79
N GLU A 133 10.19 15.90 -2.22
CA GLU A 133 10.24 14.57 -1.56
C GLU A 133 11.21 14.44 -0.37
N SER A 134 11.92 15.51 0.01
CA SER A 134 13.04 15.41 0.98
C SER A 134 12.73 15.80 2.44
N LEU A 135 11.54 16.32 2.77
CA LEU A 135 11.29 16.93 4.10
C LEU A 135 10.50 16.09 5.12
N ARG A 136 10.23 14.80 4.88
CA ARG A 136 9.34 13.98 5.74
C ARG A 136 10.01 12.91 6.61
N ARG A 137 11.32 12.99 6.87
CA ARG A 137 11.99 12.07 7.81
C ARG A 137 12.65 12.87 8.93
N GLY A 138 12.08 12.78 10.15
CA GLY A 138 12.65 13.40 11.35
C GLY A 138 14.12 13.03 11.52
N TRP A 139 14.93 14.04 11.86
CA TRP A 139 16.39 13.93 11.93
C TRP A 139 16.74 13.28 13.27
N ARG A 140 17.23 12.04 13.22
CA ARG A 140 17.75 11.33 14.38
C ARG A 140 19.26 11.31 14.24
N VAL A 141 19.95 11.98 15.16
CA VAL A 141 21.33 12.39 14.93
C VAL A 141 22.21 11.81 16.04
N ILE A 142 23.06 10.86 15.65
CA ILE A 142 24.26 10.52 16.41
C ILE A 142 25.37 11.32 15.75
N VAL A 143 25.97 12.27 16.47
CA VAL A 143 27.00 13.17 15.96
C VAL A 143 28.19 13.22 16.89
N GLY A 144 29.36 13.53 16.32
CA GLY A 144 30.54 13.86 17.11
C GLY A 144 30.27 15.07 17.99
N ALA A 145 30.72 15.01 19.24
CA ALA A 145 30.62 16.11 20.17
C ALA A 145 31.38 17.33 19.62
N VAL A 146 30.79 18.51 19.77
CA VAL A 146 31.43 19.76 19.35
C VAL A 146 32.30 20.29 20.49
N GLU A 147 33.41 20.93 20.14
CA GLU A 147 34.29 21.56 21.12
C GLU A 147 33.62 22.78 21.80
N PRO A 148 33.94 23.07 23.07
CA PRO A 148 33.55 24.32 23.73
C PRO A 148 33.90 25.57 22.92
N GLY A 149 32.99 26.55 22.92
CA GLY A 149 33.14 27.79 22.15
C GLY A 149 32.73 27.69 20.68
N ALA A 150 32.25 26.55 20.20
CA ALA A 150 31.83 26.42 18.80
C ALA A 150 30.58 27.23 18.45
N LYS A 151 30.69 28.06 17.42
CA LYS A 151 29.63 28.93 16.88
C LYS A 151 29.63 28.90 15.36
N ILE A 152 28.58 29.44 14.75
CA ILE A 152 28.49 29.60 13.29
C ILE A 152 28.64 31.06 12.90
N ALA A 153 29.77 31.37 12.29
CA ALA A 153 30.09 32.66 11.70
C ALA A 153 30.35 32.49 10.20
N GLY A 154 29.72 33.32 9.36
CA GLY A 154 29.91 33.27 7.89
C GLY A 154 29.49 31.96 7.22
N GLY A 155 28.64 31.15 7.87
CA GLY A 155 28.24 29.83 7.37
C GLY A 155 29.24 28.71 7.65
N MET A 156 30.33 28.98 8.37
CA MET A 156 31.31 27.99 8.81
C MET A 156 31.28 27.82 10.34
N LEU A 157 31.64 26.61 10.79
CA LEU A 157 31.88 26.33 12.20
C LEU A 157 33.20 26.99 12.62
N THR A 158 33.13 27.90 13.59
CA THR A 158 34.27 28.64 14.14
C THR A 158 34.29 28.50 15.64
N ILE A 159 35.48 28.43 16.23
CA ILE A 159 35.65 28.37 17.67
C ILE A 159 35.88 29.79 18.19
N ASP A 160 34.99 30.25 19.05
CA ASP A 160 35.05 31.53 19.72
C ASP A 160 35.73 31.36 21.09
N GLU A 161 36.99 31.80 21.20
CA GLU A 161 37.83 31.66 22.39
C GLU A 161 37.21 32.33 23.63
N GLU A 162 36.46 33.41 23.45
CA GLU A 162 35.79 34.13 24.57
C GLU A 162 34.66 33.29 25.20
N SER A 163 33.98 32.49 24.38
CA SER A 163 32.86 31.65 24.83
C SER A 163 33.30 30.30 25.40
N LYS A 164 34.55 29.88 25.16
CA LYS A 164 35.10 28.63 25.70
C LYS A 164 34.98 28.52 27.21
N ALA A 165 35.27 29.61 27.93
CA ALA A 165 35.22 29.62 29.38
C ALA A 165 33.79 29.46 29.92
N GLN A 166 32.78 29.99 29.21
CA GLN A 166 31.37 29.87 29.58
C GLN A 166 30.81 28.50 29.23
N ASP A 167 31.15 27.97 28.06
CA ASP A 167 30.66 26.67 27.59
C ASP A 167 31.35 25.47 28.27
N SER A 168 32.51 25.67 28.91
CA SER A 168 33.22 24.62 29.66
C SER A 168 32.38 23.94 30.74
N HIS A 169 31.41 24.66 31.32
CA HIS A 169 30.52 24.15 32.36
C HIS A 169 29.24 23.48 31.82
N ARG A 170 28.99 23.54 30.50
CA ARG A 170 27.79 22.99 29.87
C ARG A 170 28.05 21.56 29.40
N ASN A 171 26.99 20.75 29.36
CA ASN A 171 27.11 19.41 28.81
C ASN A 171 27.27 19.49 27.28
N LYS A 172 28.14 18.63 26.73
CA LYS A 172 28.48 18.67 25.30
C LYS A 172 27.28 18.37 24.38
N ASP A 173 26.35 17.56 24.86
CA ASP A 173 25.12 17.22 24.14
C ASP A 173 24.16 18.42 24.04
N GLU A 174 23.98 19.16 25.14
CA GLU A 174 23.19 20.41 25.18
C GLU A 174 23.75 21.42 24.17
N MET A 175 25.06 21.66 24.21
CA MET A 175 25.71 22.64 23.34
C MET A 175 25.55 22.30 21.86
N CYS A 176 25.84 21.05 21.48
CA CYS A 176 25.74 20.62 20.09
C CYS A 176 24.30 20.65 19.57
N MET A 177 23.32 20.29 20.41
CA MET A 177 21.92 20.27 20.00
C MET A 177 21.33 21.69 19.92
N GLU A 178 21.68 22.60 20.82
CA GLU A 178 21.27 24.00 20.69
C GLU A 178 21.95 24.69 19.49
N LEU A 179 23.21 24.36 19.17
CA LEU A 179 23.85 24.80 17.93
C LEU A 179 23.10 24.27 16.69
N SER A 180 22.73 22.98 16.70
CA SER A 180 21.96 22.37 15.61
C SER A 180 20.59 23.01 15.41
N LYS A 181 19.92 23.38 16.50
CA LYS A 181 18.66 24.13 16.49
C LYS A 181 18.83 25.52 15.89
N GLU A 182 19.92 26.22 16.23
CA GLU A 182 20.26 27.52 15.67
C GLU A 182 20.49 27.42 14.15
N VAL A 183 21.28 26.45 13.69
CA VAL A 183 21.46 26.16 12.25
C VAL A 183 20.11 25.98 11.59
N GLY A 184 19.28 25.09 12.15
CA GLY A 184 17.99 24.73 11.61
C GLY A 184 17.04 25.92 11.44
N ASN A 185 16.98 26.79 12.45
CA ASN A 185 16.15 28.00 12.43
C ASN A 185 16.70 29.07 11.47
N ARG A 186 18.01 29.09 11.20
CA ARG A 186 18.62 30.00 10.21
C ARG A 186 18.38 29.58 8.76
N ILE A 187 17.98 28.32 8.49
CA ILE A 187 17.73 27.84 7.11
C ILE A 187 16.64 28.67 6.43
N HIS A 188 15.51 28.89 7.12
CA HIS A 188 14.41 29.68 6.61
C HIS A 188 13.47 30.13 7.74
N ASN A 189 12.94 31.34 7.66
CA ASN A 189 12.02 31.92 8.68
C ASN A 189 10.72 31.11 8.86
N SER A 190 10.38 30.23 7.91
CA SER A 190 9.21 29.36 8.00
C SER A 190 9.45 28.08 8.80
N ILE A 191 10.66 27.81 9.26
CA ILE A 191 10.98 26.57 9.98
C ILE A 191 11.31 26.93 11.42
N GLN A 192 10.64 26.24 12.35
CA GLN A 192 11.01 26.27 13.76
C GLN A 192 11.41 24.86 14.20
N ILE A 193 12.67 24.67 14.57
CA ILE A 193 13.22 23.42 15.09
C ILE A 193 13.16 23.40 16.62
N GLU A 194 12.81 22.24 17.16
CA GLU A 194 12.96 21.89 18.56
C GLU A 194 13.91 20.70 18.70
N VAL A 195 14.69 20.69 19.77
CA VAL A 195 15.70 19.67 20.03
C VAL A 195 15.50 19.02 21.39
N ASP A 196 15.90 17.76 21.48
CA ASP A 196 15.95 16.98 22.72
C ASP A 196 17.33 16.30 22.83
N TYR A 197 17.83 16.15 24.06
CA TYR A 197 19.18 15.67 24.38
C TYR A 197 19.20 15.02 25.77
N LEU A 198 20.23 14.22 26.08
CA LEU A 198 20.29 13.39 27.30
C LEU A 198 20.23 14.23 28.57
N SER A 199 21.09 15.25 28.67
CA SER A 199 21.23 16.09 29.87
C SER A 199 19.99 16.96 30.17
N ARG A 200 18.99 16.96 29.30
CA ARG A 200 17.68 17.58 29.55
C ARG A 200 16.78 16.76 30.48
N HIS A 201 17.06 15.46 30.62
CA HIS A 201 16.27 14.52 31.41
C HIS A 201 16.98 14.20 32.73
N GLU A 202 16.22 14.08 33.83
CA GLU A 202 16.78 13.84 35.19
C GLU A 202 17.60 12.54 35.29
N ASP A 203 17.25 11.53 34.50
CA ASP A 203 17.92 10.23 34.46
C ASP A 203 19.03 10.15 33.38
N ASN A 204 19.25 11.22 32.63
CA ASN A 204 20.11 11.27 31.44
C ASN A 204 19.75 10.24 30.35
N LEU A 205 18.49 9.78 30.32
CA LEU A 205 18.00 8.83 29.32
C LEU A 205 17.02 9.53 28.38
N MET A 206 17.33 9.57 27.09
CA MET A 206 16.50 10.30 26.14
C MET A 206 15.35 9.41 25.61
N PRO A 207 14.08 9.83 25.74
CA PRO A 207 12.93 9.04 25.29
C PRO A 207 12.69 9.17 23.77
N ILE A 208 13.05 8.15 23.02
CA ILE A 208 12.80 8.04 21.57
C ILE A 208 11.69 7.01 21.30
N LEU A 209 10.48 7.52 21.02
CA LEU A 209 9.28 6.69 20.82
C LEU A 209 9.02 5.74 22.00
N ASP A 210 9.06 4.42 21.76
CA ASP A 210 8.83 3.34 22.73
C ASP A 210 10.13 2.90 23.44
N LEU A 211 11.20 3.69 23.34
CA LEU A 211 12.52 3.40 23.88
C LEU A 211 13.07 4.58 24.66
N LYS A 212 13.87 4.31 25.69
CA LYS A 212 14.82 5.24 26.27
C LYS A 212 16.21 4.85 25.80
N VAL A 213 16.99 5.83 25.35
CA VAL A 213 18.28 5.62 24.68
C VAL A 213 19.34 6.46 25.35
N TRP A 214 20.53 5.88 25.53
CA TRP A 214 21.71 6.58 26.03
C TRP A 214 22.99 6.03 25.39
N ILE A 215 24.09 6.75 25.49
CA ILE A 215 25.43 6.29 25.10
C ILE A 215 26.24 6.04 26.37
N ASP A 216 27.02 4.97 26.34
CA ASP A 216 28.05 4.72 27.34
C ASP A 216 29.31 4.17 26.66
N MET A 217 30.48 4.36 27.29
CA MET A 217 31.76 3.94 26.75
C MET A 217 32.11 2.54 27.21
N LYS A 218 32.57 1.70 26.29
CA LYS A 218 33.12 0.37 26.59
C LYS A 218 34.58 0.32 26.20
N ILE A 219 35.39 -0.23 27.09
CA ILE A 219 36.78 -0.59 26.80
C ILE A 219 36.77 -1.87 25.97
N VAL A 220 37.39 -1.81 24.79
CA VAL A 220 37.54 -2.94 23.88
C VAL A 220 39.01 -3.03 23.51
N ILE A 221 39.56 -4.24 23.54
CA ILE A 221 40.93 -4.49 23.09
C ILE A 221 40.92 -4.60 21.57
N MET A 222 41.55 -3.64 20.90
CA MET A 222 41.74 -3.65 19.45
C MET A 222 43.23 -3.59 19.15
N ASN A 223 43.75 -4.56 18.39
CA ASN A 223 45.17 -4.63 18.02
C ASN A 223 46.12 -4.51 19.23
N GLU A 224 45.83 -5.25 20.31
CA GLU A 224 46.63 -5.28 21.55
C GLU A 224 46.73 -3.94 22.30
N LYS A 225 45.85 -2.97 21.97
CA LYS A 225 45.69 -1.71 22.68
C LYS A 225 44.29 -1.61 23.27
N ASP A 226 44.22 -1.03 24.47
CA ASP A 226 42.95 -0.68 25.10
C ASP A 226 42.37 0.54 24.37
N CYS A 227 41.21 0.35 23.75
CA CYS A 227 40.49 1.38 23.01
C CYS A 227 39.14 1.65 23.67
N THR A 228 38.69 2.90 23.63
CA THR A 228 37.35 3.27 24.11
C THR A 228 36.38 3.40 22.94
N VAL A 229 35.25 2.71 23.02
CA VAL A 229 34.23 2.69 21.98
C VAL A 229 32.88 3.09 22.55
N ASN A 230 32.20 4.01 21.87
CA ASN A 230 30.84 4.41 22.21
C ASN A 230 29.84 3.31 21.86
N VAL A 231 28.95 2.97 22.79
CA VAL A 231 27.88 2.00 22.58
C VAL A 231 26.55 2.63 22.94
N VAL A 232 25.60 2.57 22.01
CA VAL A 232 24.21 2.97 22.24
C VAL A 232 23.48 1.86 22.96
N PHE A 233 22.97 2.19 24.13
CA PHE A 233 22.10 1.36 24.94
C PHE A 233 20.65 1.79 24.80
N HIS A 234 19.75 0.86 25.13
CA HIS A 234 18.33 1.16 25.15
C HIS A 234 17.58 0.31 26.17
N GLU A 235 16.48 0.86 26.66
CA GLU A 235 15.46 0.15 27.42
C GLU A 235 14.07 0.45 26.84
N PHE A 236 13.09 -0.39 27.15
CA PHE A 236 11.71 -0.13 26.74
C PHE A 236 11.13 0.98 27.60
N TYR A 237 10.54 1.96 26.94
CA TYR A 237 9.95 3.13 27.59
C TYR A 237 8.55 3.35 27.03
N ALA A 238 7.59 3.61 27.92
CA ALA A 238 6.25 4.03 27.54
C ALA A 238 6.08 5.48 27.99
N LYS A 239 5.84 6.38 27.03
CA LYS A 239 5.52 7.78 27.35
C LYS A 239 4.29 7.83 28.23
N GLU A 240 4.33 8.65 29.28
CA GLU A 240 3.14 8.95 30.06
C GLU A 240 2.12 9.68 29.17
N VAL A 241 1.04 8.99 28.84
CA VAL A 241 -0.07 9.56 28.07
C VAL A 241 -1.07 10.19 29.02
N SER A 242 -1.65 11.32 28.60
CA SER A 242 -2.63 12.09 29.37
C SER A 242 -3.86 11.27 29.79
N SER A 243 -4.16 10.18 29.07
CA SER A 243 -5.20 9.23 29.44
C SER A 243 -4.85 7.79 29.04
N LYS A 244 -5.03 6.84 29.96
CA LYS A 244 -4.97 5.39 29.66
C LYS A 244 -6.09 4.92 28.71
N MET A 245 -7.15 5.74 28.55
CA MET A 245 -8.22 5.48 27.60
C MET A 245 -7.83 6.00 26.22
N VAL A 246 -7.79 5.11 25.24
CA VAL A 246 -7.22 5.39 23.91
C VAL A 246 -8.15 6.26 23.06
N LEU A 247 -9.45 5.93 23.05
CA LEU A 247 -10.46 6.65 22.27
C LEU A 247 -11.80 6.66 23.00
N SER A 248 -12.45 7.82 23.06
CA SER A 248 -13.83 7.91 23.52
C SER A 248 -14.77 7.11 22.62
N SER A 249 -15.68 6.33 23.22
CA SER A 249 -16.72 5.59 22.51
C SER A 249 -17.63 6.51 21.70
N ARG A 250 -17.79 7.77 22.14
CA ARG A 250 -18.60 8.81 21.50
C ARG A 250 -17.87 9.61 20.42
N SER A 251 -16.56 9.38 20.22
CA SER A 251 -15.79 10.07 19.15
C SER A 251 -16.41 9.86 17.77
N ALA A 252 -16.26 10.84 16.87
CA ALA A 252 -16.78 10.77 15.50
C ALA A 252 -16.02 9.79 14.58
N LEU A 253 -15.05 9.03 15.12
CA LEU A 253 -14.23 8.09 14.35
C LEU A 253 -15.04 6.86 13.88
N PRO A 254 -14.82 6.36 12.64
CA PRO A 254 -15.45 5.14 12.15
C PRO A 254 -15.14 3.93 13.04
N MET A 255 -16.11 3.00 13.16
CA MET A 255 -15.96 1.86 14.06
C MET A 255 -14.78 0.94 13.73
N LYS A 256 -14.41 0.86 12.45
CA LYS A 256 -13.22 0.15 12.01
C LYS A 256 -11.95 0.73 12.66
N VAL A 257 -11.82 2.05 12.68
CA VAL A 257 -10.65 2.74 13.26
C VAL A 257 -10.58 2.48 14.76
N LYS A 258 -11.70 2.64 15.48
CA LYS A 258 -11.72 2.37 16.94
C LYS A 258 -11.33 0.93 17.27
N ARG A 259 -11.84 -0.05 16.51
CA ARG A 259 -11.44 -1.46 16.69
C ARG A 259 -9.96 -1.67 16.43
N THR A 260 -9.42 -1.11 15.35
CA THR A 260 -7.99 -1.24 15.02
C THR A 260 -7.11 -0.68 16.13
N VAL A 261 -7.44 0.50 16.65
CA VAL A 261 -6.70 1.15 17.74
C VAL A 261 -6.74 0.29 19.00
N LEU A 262 -7.93 -0.12 19.46
CA LEU A 262 -8.07 -1.00 20.63
C LEU A 262 -7.36 -2.35 20.45
N THR A 263 -7.40 -2.92 19.25
CA THR A 263 -6.72 -4.19 18.97
C THR A 263 -5.20 -4.05 19.03
N LYS A 264 -4.67 -2.89 18.60
CA LYS A 264 -3.23 -2.62 18.65
C LYS A 264 -2.74 -2.52 20.09
N GLU A 265 -3.48 -1.81 20.94
CA GLU A 265 -3.19 -1.66 22.36
C GLU A 265 -3.24 -3.01 23.10
N MET A 266 -4.28 -3.81 22.85
CA MET A 266 -4.34 -5.18 23.35
C MET A 266 -3.13 -6.02 22.91
N ILE A 267 -2.65 -5.85 21.68
CA ILE A 267 -1.46 -6.56 21.20
C ILE A 267 -0.19 -6.07 21.92
N GLN A 268 -0.09 -4.77 22.22
CA GLN A 268 1.03 -4.20 22.97
C GLN A 268 1.06 -4.72 24.41
N GLU A 269 -0.08 -4.77 25.11
CA GLU A 269 -0.14 -5.36 26.46
C GLU A 269 0.24 -6.85 26.46
N LEU A 270 -0.20 -7.61 25.45
CA LEU A 270 0.17 -9.02 25.32
C LEU A 270 1.66 -9.23 25.02
N ASP A 271 2.31 -8.26 24.38
CA ASP A 271 3.76 -8.26 24.11
C ASP A 271 4.53 -7.98 25.40
N GLN A 272 4.12 -6.95 26.16
CA GLN A 272 4.69 -6.58 27.46
C GLN A 272 4.59 -7.72 28.49
N THR A 273 3.46 -8.43 28.50
CA THR A 273 3.24 -9.59 29.37
C THR A 273 3.89 -10.89 28.86
N GLY A 274 4.52 -10.87 27.67
CA GLY A 274 5.17 -12.02 27.06
C GLY A 274 4.22 -13.10 26.51
N VAL A 275 2.91 -12.89 26.59
CA VAL A 275 1.89 -13.86 26.14
C VAL A 275 1.86 -13.98 24.62
N LYS A 276 1.98 -12.85 23.90
CA LYS A 276 1.96 -12.83 22.44
C LYS A 276 2.76 -11.64 21.92
N PRO A 277 3.78 -11.88 21.07
CA PRO A 277 4.62 -10.81 20.58
C PRO A 277 3.87 -9.89 19.60
N MET A 278 4.18 -8.60 19.66
CA MET A 278 3.62 -7.57 18.78
C MET A 278 3.99 -7.85 17.32
N TYR A 279 5.29 -8.04 17.08
CA TYR A 279 5.81 -8.53 15.81
C TYR A 279 6.09 -10.03 15.94
N ARG A 280 5.23 -10.84 15.34
CA ARG A 280 5.35 -12.29 15.41
C ARG A 280 6.54 -12.80 14.57
N PRO A 281 7.61 -13.34 15.18
CA PRO A 281 8.68 -13.99 14.42
C PRO A 281 8.18 -15.29 13.79
N LYS A 282 8.90 -15.80 12.79
CA LYS A 282 8.46 -16.94 11.97
C LYS A 282 8.28 -18.21 12.82
N GLU A 283 9.13 -18.37 13.82
CA GLU A 283 9.27 -19.50 14.73
C GLU A 283 8.15 -19.53 15.79
N TRP A 284 7.54 -18.36 16.11
CA TRP A 284 6.56 -18.25 17.18
C TRP A 284 5.34 -19.14 16.93
N ARG A 285 5.11 -20.10 17.83
CA ARG A 285 4.02 -21.11 17.81
C ARG A 285 3.83 -21.74 16.42
N GLN A 286 4.93 -22.00 15.68
CA GLN A 286 4.83 -22.45 14.29
C GLN A 286 4.06 -23.76 14.13
N ASN A 287 4.35 -24.75 14.97
CA ASN A 287 3.70 -26.07 14.94
C ASN A 287 2.21 -25.98 15.24
N GLU A 288 1.84 -25.23 16.28
CA GLU A 288 0.45 -25.01 16.65
C GLU A 288 -0.30 -24.24 15.58
N ARG A 289 0.30 -23.19 14.99
CA ARG A 289 -0.29 -22.45 13.87
C ARG A 289 -0.48 -23.33 12.64
N ARG A 290 0.46 -24.23 12.35
CA ARG A 290 0.33 -25.20 11.25
C ARG A 290 -0.85 -26.13 11.52
N LYS A 291 -0.92 -26.69 12.73
CA LYS A 291 -2.03 -27.55 13.16
C LYS A 291 -3.38 -26.82 13.09
N GLU A 292 -3.46 -25.59 13.59
CA GLU A 292 -4.67 -24.76 13.49
C GLU A 292 -5.07 -24.48 12.04
N LYS A 293 -4.11 -24.23 11.14
CA LYS A 293 -4.39 -24.03 9.71
C LYS A 293 -4.93 -25.30 9.06
N GLU A 294 -4.37 -26.45 9.40
CA GLU A 294 -4.84 -27.76 8.94
C GLU A 294 -6.23 -28.09 9.48
N GLU A 295 -6.46 -27.86 10.78
CA GLU A 295 -7.77 -28.01 11.41
C GLU A 295 -8.80 -27.06 10.81
N LYS A 296 -8.46 -25.78 10.59
CA LYS A 296 -9.33 -24.81 9.89
C LYS A 296 -9.67 -25.31 8.48
N ARG A 297 -8.71 -25.84 7.72
CA ARG A 297 -8.98 -26.45 6.40
C ARG A 297 -9.91 -27.66 6.49
N ARG A 298 -9.83 -28.46 7.56
CA ARG A 298 -10.68 -29.66 7.75
C ARG A 298 -12.04 -29.36 8.37
N SER A 299 -12.20 -28.22 9.06
CA SER A 299 -13.38 -27.93 9.90
C SER A 299 -14.10 -26.61 9.56
N TRP A 300 -13.62 -25.83 8.59
CA TRP A 300 -14.25 -24.54 8.24
C TRP A 300 -15.75 -24.65 7.92
N TYR A 301 -16.17 -25.79 7.35
CA TYR A 301 -17.58 -26.08 7.02
C TYR A 301 -18.42 -26.57 8.22
N ARG A 302 -17.80 -26.98 9.33
CA ARG A 302 -18.49 -27.53 10.52
C ARG A 302 -19.22 -26.46 11.35
N LYS A 303 -18.94 -25.18 11.12
CA LYS A 303 -19.65 -24.07 11.77
C LYS A 303 -21.11 -24.06 11.30
N GLY A 304 -21.99 -24.65 12.09
CA GLY A 304 -23.45 -24.68 11.86
C GLY A 304 -24.09 -26.07 11.77
N ASN A 305 -23.44 -27.14 12.27
CA ASN A 305 -23.96 -28.52 12.26
C ASN A 305 -24.14 -29.14 10.86
N TYR A 306 -23.43 -28.63 9.86
CA TYR A 306 -23.42 -29.18 8.50
C TYR A 306 -22.28 -30.20 8.32
N SER A 307 -22.53 -31.25 7.54
CA SER A 307 -21.55 -32.27 7.16
C SER A 307 -20.67 -31.83 5.99
N SER A 308 -21.18 -30.98 5.09
CA SER A 308 -20.43 -30.44 3.96
C SER A 308 -21.03 -29.13 3.47
N VAL A 309 -20.29 -28.37 2.66
CA VAL A 309 -20.74 -27.13 2.00
C VAL A 309 -20.55 -27.29 0.49
N ILE A 310 -21.58 -26.98 -0.29
CA ILE A 310 -21.52 -26.94 -1.76
C ILE A 310 -21.62 -25.48 -2.21
N PHE A 311 -20.68 -25.06 -3.05
CA PHE A 311 -20.71 -23.75 -3.69
C PHE A 311 -21.39 -23.86 -5.06
N VAL A 312 -22.36 -22.99 -5.31
CA VAL A 312 -23.09 -22.94 -6.58
C VAL A 312 -22.94 -21.56 -7.23
N PRO A 313 -22.96 -21.46 -8.57
CA PRO A 313 -23.04 -20.17 -9.25
C PRO A 313 -24.32 -19.41 -8.85
N ALA A 314 -24.22 -18.09 -8.72
CA ALA A 314 -25.40 -17.25 -8.56
C ALA A 314 -26.23 -17.31 -9.85
N THR A 315 -27.51 -17.67 -9.71
CA THR A 315 -28.48 -17.70 -10.81
C THR A 315 -29.54 -16.63 -10.57
N PRO A 316 -30.22 -16.10 -11.61
CA PRO A 316 -31.34 -15.19 -11.42
C PRO A 316 -32.34 -15.77 -10.41
N GLU A 317 -32.75 -14.93 -9.46
CA GLU A 317 -33.66 -15.29 -8.36
C GLU A 317 -33.20 -16.44 -7.44
N SER A 318 -31.94 -16.86 -7.52
CA SER A 318 -31.40 -18.02 -6.80
C SER A 318 -32.10 -19.34 -7.15
N SER A 319 -32.61 -19.49 -8.38
CA SER A 319 -33.37 -20.66 -8.81
C SER A 319 -32.64 -22.00 -8.58
N LEU A 320 -31.36 -22.07 -8.95
CA LEU A 320 -30.53 -23.27 -8.78
C LEU A 320 -30.33 -23.62 -7.29
N LYS A 321 -30.10 -22.62 -6.45
CA LYS A 321 -29.94 -22.80 -5.00
C LYS A 321 -31.25 -23.28 -4.36
N ARG A 322 -32.41 -22.79 -4.81
CA ARG A 322 -33.71 -23.26 -4.28
C ARG A 322 -33.93 -24.73 -4.63
N SER A 323 -33.75 -25.11 -5.89
CA SER A 323 -33.88 -26.49 -6.36
C SER A 323 -32.97 -27.44 -5.57
N LEU A 324 -31.68 -27.13 -5.45
CA LEU A 324 -30.73 -27.99 -4.72
C LEU A 324 -31.04 -28.04 -3.22
N ASN A 325 -31.55 -26.97 -2.61
CA ASN A 325 -31.94 -26.99 -1.20
C ASN A 325 -33.16 -27.90 -0.98
N GLU A 326 -34.10 -27.98 -1.91
CA GLU A 326 -35.22 -28.90 -1.83
C GLU A 326 -34.74 -30.36 -1.92
N ASP A 327 -33.82 -30.67 -2.83
CA ASP A 327 -33.26 -32.02 -2.97
C ASP A 327 -32.42 -32.44 -1.76
N VAL A 328 -31.64 -31.51 -1.19
CA VAL A 328 -30.90 -31.76 0.05
C VAL A 328 -31.84 -32.00 1.24
N LYS A 329 -32.96 -31.26 1.32
CA LYS A 329 -33.99 -31.50 2.34
C LYS A 329 -34.64 -32.88 2.18
N LYS A 330 -34.97 -33.29 0.95
CA LYS A 330 -35.56 -34.61 0.66
C LYS A 330 -34.63 -35.77 1.01
N SER A 331 -33.32 -35.59 0.80
CA SER A 331 -32.31 -36.63 1.09
C SER A 331 -31.90 -36.72 2.57
N GLY A 332 -32.33 -35.78 3.42
CA GLY A 332 -31.96 -35.75 4.85
C GLY A 332 -30.49 -35.43 5.11
N LEU A 333 -29.73 -35.00 4.08
CA LEU A 333 -28.31 -34.69 4.20
C LEU A 333 -28.11 -33.30 4.80
N ARG A 334 -27.16 -33.16 5.73
CA ARG A 334 -26.82 -31.87 6.37
C ARG A 334 -25.85 -31.05 5.52
N ILE A 335 -26.20 -30.77 4.27
CA ILE A 335 -25.33 -30.03 3.33
C ILE A 335 -25.77 -28.56 3.26
N ARG A 336 -24.82 -27.64 3.38
CA ARG A 336 -25.09 -26.19 3.22
C ARG A 336 -24.81 -25.76 1.79
N ILE A 337 -25.81 -25.23 1.10
CA ILE A 337 -25.64 -24.67 -0.25
C ILE A 337 -25.38 -23.16 -0.14
N VAL A 338 -24.26 -22.70 -0.72
CA VAL A 338 -23.84 -21.30 -0.71
C VAL A 338 -23.66 -20.81 -2.13
N GLU A 339 -24.30 -19.70 -2.48
CA GLU A 339 -24.04 -19.03 -3.75
C GLU A 339 -22.70 -18.31 -3.69
N THR A 340 -21.89 -18.57 -4.72
CA THR A 340 -20.66 -17.84 -4.94
C THR A 340 -21.03 -16.49 -5.52
N SER A 341 -20.74 -15.41 -4.78
CA SER A 341 -20.73 -14.07 -5.36
C SER A 341 -19.72 -14.08 -6.50
N GLY A 342 -20.16 -13.68 -7.70
CA GLY A 342 -19.30 -13.60 -8.88
C GLY A 342 -18.10 -12.66 -8.68
N MET A 343 -17.38 -12.37 -9.75
CA MET A 343 -16.27 -11.42 -9.66
C MET A 343 -16.77 -10.06 -9.16
N GLY A 344 -16.25 -9.60 -8.02
CA GLY A 344 -16.62 -8.29 -7.49
C GLY A 344 -16.28 -7.19 -8.49
N VAL A 345 -17.18 -6.22 -8.65
CA VAL A 345 -17.02 -5.07 -9.57
C VAL A 345 -15.68 -4.36 -9.36
N LYS A 346 -15.22 -4.26 -8.11
CA LYS A 346 -13.89 -3.75 -7.77
C LYS A 346 -12.75 -4.48 -8.49
N ARG A 347 -12.83 -5.81 -8.65
CA ARG A 347 -11.81 -6.61 -9.36
C ARG A 347 -11.89 -6.43 -10.88
N VAL A 348 -13.08 -6.08 -11.39
CA VAL A 348 -13.30 -5.78 -12.81
C VAL A 348 -12.82 -4.37 -13.16
N LEU A 349 -13.12 -3.38 -12.29
CA LEU A 349 -12.81 -1.96 -12.52
C LEU A 349 -11.41 -1.57 -12.04
N GLN A 350 -10.96 -2.07 -10.89
CA GLN A 350 -9.66 -1.72 -10.32
C GLN A 350 -8.59 -2.67 -10.84
N ARG A 351 -7.81 -2.20 -11.81
CA ARG A 351 -6.49 -2.78 -12.07
C ARG A 351 -5.61 -2.44 -10.87
N SER A 352 -5.12 -3.44 -10.16
CA SER A 352 -4.25 -3.24 -9.00
C SER A 352 -2.95 -2.50 -9.35
N ASP A 353 -2.58 -2.48 -10.62
CA ASP A 353 -1.48 -1.71 -11.18
C ASP A 353 -1.84 -1.31 -12.64
N PRO A 354 -2.12 -0.03 -12.92
CA PRO A 354 -2.43 0.44 -14.27
C PRO A 354 -1.23 0.43 -15.21
N PHE A 355 0.00 0.34 -14.69
CA PHE A 355 1.26 0.34 -15.45
C PHE A 355 1.86 -1.06 -15.60
N LYS A 356 1.17 -2.10 -15.14
CA LYS A 356 1.67 -3.48 -15.24
C LYS A 356 1.92 -3.85 -16.70
N LYS A 357 3.21 -4.08 -17.04
CA LYS A 357 3.61 -4.56 -18.36
C LYS A 357 2.86 -5.85 -18.69
N ARG A 358 2.24 -5.89 -19.89
CA ARG A 358 1.45 -7.04 -20.35
C ARG A 358 2.31 -8.24 -20.78
N LYS A 359 3.57 -8.00 -21.13
CA LYS A 359 4.54 -9.00 -21.54
C LYS A 359 5.56 -9.19 -20.43
N CYS A 360 5.98 -10.44 -20.21
CA CYS A 360 7.15 -10.70 -19.37
C CYS A 360 8.45 -10.41 -20.16
N GLU A 361 9.55 -10.24 -19.44
CA GLU A 361 10.87 -9.96 -20.01
C GLU A 361 11.67 -11.25 -20.30
N ARG A 362 11.03 -12.43 -20.24
CA ARG A 362 11.70 -13.72 -20.48
C ARG A 362 11.78 -14.02 -21.97
N GLU A 363 12.99 -14.23 -22.48
CA GLU A 363 13.27 -14.54 -23.89
C GLU A 363 12.57 -15.83 -24.38
N CYS A 364 12.48 -16.85 -23.53
CA CYS A 364 11.88 -18.15 -23.85
C CYS A 364 10.36 -18.23 -23.58
N CYS A 365 9.67 -17.11 -23.37
CA CYS A 365 8.23 -17.15 -23.10
C CYS A 365 7.40 -17.29 -24.39
N PHE A 366 6.93 -18.51 -24.67
CA PHE A 366 6.15 -18.79 -25.88
C PHE A 366 4.89 -17.93 -26.02
N VAL A 367 4.16 -17.70 -24.92
CA VAL A 367 2.93 -16.86 -24.89
C VAL A 367 3.25 -15.39 -25.22
N CYS A 368 4.29 -14.81 -24.62
CA CYS A 368 4.59 -13.39 -24.80
C CYS A 368 5.32 -13.08 -26.11
N ARG A 369 6.17 -14.00 -26.59
CA ARG A 369 6.96 -13.86 -27.82
C ARG A 369 6.07 -13.91 -29.07
N THR A 370 5.04 -14.73 -29.04
CA THR A 370 4.11 -14.93 -30.18
C THR A 370 2.98 -13.89 -30.24
N GLY A 371 3.03 -12.85 -29.40
CA GLY A 371 1.93 -11.86 -29.32
C GLY A 371 0.64 -12.42 -28.71
N GLY A 372 0.73 -13.55 -28.03
CA GLY A 372 -0.36 -14.22 -27.35
C GLY A 372 -1.01 -13.40 -26.23
N ARG A 373 -2.26 -13.70 -25.93
CA ARG A 373 -3.06 -13.04 -24.88
C ARG A 373 -3.05 -13.84 -23.58
N GLY A 374 -3.10 -13.11 -22.46
CA GLY A 374 -3.35 -13.67 -21.12
C GLY A 374 -2.08 -13.92 -20.29
N PRO A 375 -2.25 -14.31 -19.01
CA PRO A 375 -1.16 -14.30 -18.04
C PRO A 375 -0.25 -15.53 -18.16
N CYS A 376 0.99 -15.34 -18.62
CA CYS A 376 1.94 -16.45 -18.81
C CYS A 376 2.37 -17.13 -17.51
N ASP A 377 2.40 -16.41 -16.39
CA ASP A 377 2.84 -16.90 -15.09
C ASP A 377 1.74 -17.56 -14.25
N SER A 378 0.49 -17.53 -14.72
CA SER A 378 -0.62 -18.15 -13.98
C SER A 378 -0.58 -19.67 -14.12
N CYS A 379 -0.73 -20.37 -13.00
CA CYS A 379 -0.88 -21.83 -12.94
C CYS A 379 -2.35 -22.27 -13.02
N GLY A 380 -2.58 -23.51 -13.43
CA GLY A 380 -3.92 -24.08 -13.53
C GLY A 380 -4.73 -23.37 -14.61
N VAL A 381 -4.26 -23.45 -15.85
CA VAL A 381 -4.80 -22.69 -16.98
C VAL A 381 -5.29 -23.60 -18.10
N THR A 382 -6.26 -23.10 -18.88
CA THR A 382 -6.54 -23.61 -20.23
C THR A 382 -5.92 -22.65 -21.23
N TYR A 383 -5.32 -23.18 -22.28
CA TYR A 383 -4.71 -22.40 -23.36
C TYR A 383 -5.15 -22.92 -24.72
N GLU A 384 -5.08 -22.06 -25.73
CA GLU A 384 -5.23 -22.43 -27.13
C GLU A 384 -3.92 -22.14 -27.88
N ILE A 385 -3.60 -22.94 -28.88
CA ILE A 385 -2.53 -22.71 -29.84
C ILE A 385 -3.18 -22.58 -31.21
N LYS A 386 -2.94 -21.46 -31.91
CA LYS A 386 -3.41 -21.23 -33.27
C LYS A 386 -2.22 -21.25 -34.23
N CYS A 387 -2.30 -22.08 -35.27
CA CYS A 387 -1.37 -22.00 -36.41
C CYS A 387 -1.71 -20.75 -37.24
N GLN A 388 -0.70 -19.94 -37.59
CA GLN A 388 -0.90 -18.75 -38.42
C GLN A 388 -1.09 -19.08 -39.90
N THR A 389 -0.63 -20.24 -40.35
CA THR A 389 -0.69 -20.65 -41.76
C THR A 389 -2.03 -21.29 -42.14
N CYS A 390 -2.55 -22.23 -41.34
CA CYS A 390 -3.80 -22.94 -41.65
C CYS A 390 -4.94 -22.69 -40.66
N GLU A 391 -4.75 -21.76 -39.72
CA GLU A 391 -5.73 -21.32 -38.72
C GLU A 391 -6.28 -22.38 -37.76
N GLN A 392 -5.83 -23.63 -37.87
CA GLN A 392 -6.22 -24.70 -36.99
C GLN A 392 -5.83 -24.41 -35.53
N LYS A 393 -6.71 -24.86 -34.63
CA LYS A 393 -6.59 -24.61 -33.19
C LYS A 393 -6.39 -25.90 -32.42
N TYR A 394 -5.47 -25.87 -31.48
CA TYR A 394 -5.32 -26.88 -30.44
C TYR A 394 -5.71 -26.27 -29.09
N VAL A 395 -6.53 -26.97 -28.32
CA VAL A 395 -6.89 -26.55 -26.95
C VAL A 395 -6.22 -27.50 -25.97
N GLY A 396 -5.64 -26.98 -24.90
CA GLY A 396 -5.05 -27.82 -23.86
C GLY A 396 -5.20 -27.23 -22.46
N GLU A 397 -5.12 -28.09 -21.45
CA GLU A 397 -4.98 -27.69 -20.05
C GLU A 397 -3.54 -27.84 -19.51
N THR A 398 -3.26 -27.14 -18.43
CA THR A 398 -2.09 -27.46 -17.60
C THR A 398 -2.31 -27.02 -16.14
N ALA A 399 -1.86 -27.86 -15.20
CA ALA A 399 -1.75 -27.47 -13.80
C ALA A 399 -0.57 -26.51 -13.56
N ARG A 400 0.46 -26.55 -14.40
CA ARG A 400 1.64 -25.67 -14.33
C ARG A 400 1.35 -24.30 -14.91
N SER A 401 2.35 -23.41 -14.90
CA SER A 401 2.22 -22.11 -15.55
C SER A 401 2.15 -22.25 -17.07
N ALA A 402 1.44 -21.34 -17.73
CA ALA A 402 1.42 -21.28 -19.20
C ALA A 402 2.83 -21.12 -19.79
N PHE A 403 3.72 -20.44 -19.07
CA PHE A 403 5.14 -20.32 -19.42
C PHE A 403 5.84 -21.67 -19.43
N THR A 404 5.75 -22.44 -18.34
CA THR A 404 6.40 -23.76 -18.23
C THR A 404 5.89 -24.70 -19.30
N ARG A 405 4.56 -24.74 -19.49
CA ARG A 405 3.95 -25.57 -20.54
C ARG A 405 4.33 -25.10 -21.94
N GLY A 406 4.37 -23.79 -22.18
CA GLY A 406 4.82 -23.23 -23.45
C GLY A 406 6.26 -23.61 -23.78
N LYS A 407 7.15 -23.62 -22.79
CA LYS A 407 8.54 -24.05 -22.96
C LYS A 407 8.63 -25.54 -23.34
N GLU A 408 7.85 -26.41 -22.70
CA GLU A 408 7.80 -27.84 -23.05
C GLU A 408 7.35 -28.08 -24.49
N LEU A 409 6.42 -27.26 -24.99
CA LEU A 409 5.93 -27.35 -26.37
C LEU A 409 7.02 -26.94 -27.37
N LEU A 410 7.76 -25.87 -27.08
CA LEU A 410 8.91 -25.44 -27.88
C LEU A 410 10.02 -26.49 -27.85
N ASP A 411 10.44 -26.94 -26.66
CA ASP A 411 11.48 -27.95 -26.50
C ASP A 411 11.12 -29.27 -27.23
N GLY A 412 9.84 -29.65 -27.19
CA GLY A 412 9.33 -30.83 -27.91
C GLY A 412 9.30 -30.66 -29.43
N MET A 413 9.10 -29.43 -29.91
CA MET A 413 9.22 -29.09 -31.34
C MET A 413 10.67 -29.16 -31.79
N ASP A 414 11.59 -28.51 -31.06
CA ASP A 414 13.01 -28.43 -31.40
C ASP A 414 13.68 -29.81 -31.41
N LYS A 415 13.31 -30.67 -30.46
CA LYS A 415 13.79 -32.06 -30.39
C LYS A 415 13.06 -33.02 -31.34
N ALA A 416 12.16 -32.52 -32.18
CA ALA A 416 11.36 -33.29 -33.12
C ALA A 416 10.64 -34.51 -32.49
N VAL A 417 10.13 -34.35 -31.27
CA VAL A 417 9.42 -35.41 -30.55
C VAL A 417 8.11 -35.72 -31.27
N SER A 418 7.86 -36.99 -31.61
CA SER A 418 6.67 -37.43 -32.35
C SER A 418 5.34 -37.10 -31.63
N GLN A 419 5.35 -37.10 -30.30
CA GLN A 419 4.21 -36.74 -29.44
C GLN A 419 4.02 -35.22 -29.29
N SER A 420 4.91 -34.40 -29.87
CA SER A 420 4.75 -32.94 -29.84
C SER A 420 3.59 -32.51 -30.73
N VAL A 421 2.61 -31.82 -30.13
CA VAL A 421 1.44 -31.28 -30.83
C VAL A 421 1.86 -30.41 -32.01
N LEU A 422 2.88 -29.57 -31.83
CA LEU A 422 3.35 -28.64 -32.85
C LEU A 422 4.07 -29.36 -34.00
N ARG A 423 4.88 -30.38 -33.66
CA ARG A 423 5.63 -31.15 -34.67
C ARG A 423 4.69 -32.00 -35.51
N ARG A 424 3.74 -32.68 -34.87
CA ARG A 424 2.77 -33.52 -35.58
C ARG A 424 1.87 -32.67 -36.47
N HIS A 425 1.38 -31.53 -36.00
CA HIS A 425 0.63 -30.59 -36.85
C HIS A 425 1.44 -30.10 -38.06
N ALA A 426 2.72 -29.77 -37.87
CA ALA A 426 3.62 -29.41 -38.97
C ALA A 426 3.77 -30.55 -39.99
N ASN A 427 3.91 -31.79 -39.54
CA ASN A 427 4.01 -32.95 -40.42
C ASN A 427 2.71 -33.20 -41.20
N ASP A 428 1.57 -33.20 -40.50
CA ASP A 428 0.29 -33.60 -41.07
C ASP A 428 -0.30 -32.51 -41.99
N CYS A 429 -0.12 -31.23 -41.66
CA CYS A 429 -0.76 -30.11 -42.35
C CYS A 429 0.20 -29.30 -43.22
N HIS A 430 1.52 -29.38 -42.97
CA HIS A 430 2.53 -28.52 -43.61
C HIS A 430 3.72 -29.30 -44.15
N ASN A 431 3.58 -30.62 -44.38
CA ASN A 431 4.63 -31.51 -44.92
C ASN A 431 5.98 -31.39 -44.19
N GLY A 432 5.94 -31.15 -42.88
CA GLY A 432 7.11 -31.03 -42.01
C GLY A 432 7.71 -29.63 -41.91
N VAL A 433 7.19 -28.65 -42.67
CA VAL A 433 7.57 -27.24 -42.53
C VAL A 433 6.95 -26.69 -41.25
N ILE A 434 7.76 -26.09 -40.38
CA ILE A 434 7.29 -25.55 -39.10
C ILE A 434 6.65 -24.17 -39.34
N PRO A 435 5.33 -24.01 -39.13
CA PRO A 435 4.66 -22.71 -39.26
C PRO A 435 4.80 -21.87 -37.99
N ASP A 436 4.44 -20.59 -38.07
CA ASP A 436 4.31 -19.74 -36.91
C ASP A 436 3.06 -20.09 -36.09
N TYR A 437 3.21 -20.10 -34.77
CA TYR A 437 2.14 -20.41 -33.81
C TYR A 437 1.92 -19.24 -32.85
N VAL A 438 0.66 -19.06 -32.43
CA VAL A 438 0.28 -18.10 -31.39
C VAL A 438 -0.42 -18.83 -30.25
N VAL A 439 0.02 -18.58 -29.02
CA VAL A 439 -0.56 -19.23 -27.83
C VAL A 439 -1.34 -18.21 -27.00
N ASN A 440 -2.63 -18.47 -26.76
CA ASN A 440 -3.44 -17.64 -25.88
C ASN A 440 -3.86 -18.42 -24.62
N VAL A 441 -3.75 -17.79 -23.46
CA VAL A 441 -4.36 -18.29 -22.22
C VAL A 441 -5.84 -17.93 -22.24
N THR A 442 -6.69 -18.95 -22.23
CA THR A 442 -8.14 -18.81 -22.40
C THR A 442 -8.91 -18.89 -21.07
N GLY A 443 -8.26 -19.26 -19.97
CA GLY A 443 -8.86 -19.31 -18.64
C GLY A 443 -7.87 -19.65 -17.54
N VAL A 444 -8.11 -19.16 -16.32
CA VAL A 444 -7.28 -19.40 -15.12
C VAL A 444 -8.17 -19.90 -13.98
N TYR A 445 -7.84 -21.06 -13.43
CA TYR A 445 -8.73 -21.79 -12.51
C TYR A 445 -8.15 -21.98 -11.09
N HIS A 446 -7.05 -21.30 -10.76
CA HIS A 446 -6.52 -21.14 -9.38
C HIS A 446 -6.52 -22.40 -8.49
N GLY A 447 -6.30 -23.59 -9.07
CA GLY A 447 -6.26 -24.87 -8.34
C GLY A 447 -7.51 -25.75 -8.45
N ASP A 448 -8.58 -25.28 -9.10
CA ASP A 448 -9.75 -26.10 -9.43
C ASP A 448 -9.45 -26.95 -10.68
N ALA A 449 -9.01 -28.19 -10.45
CA ALA A 449 -8.68 -29.12 -11.53
C ALA A 449 -9.91 -29.60 -12.29
N MET A 450 -11.02 -29.84 -11.59
CA MET A 450 -12.24 -30.36 -12.18
C MET A 450 -12.84 -29.33 -13.14
N LEU A 451 -12.98 -28.08 -12.71
CA LEU A 451 -13.52 -27.02 -13.56
C LEU A 451 -12.64 -26.77 -14.78
N ARG A 452 -11.31 -26.86 -14.62
CA ARG A 452 -10.35 -26.71 -15.71
C ARG A 452 -10.53 -27.79 -16.78
N GLN A 453 -10.62 -29.05 -16.38
CA GLN A 453 -10.83 -30.20 -17.27
C GLN A 453 -12.19 -30.18 -17.97
N ILE A 454 -13.25 -29.81 -17.24
CA ILE A 454 -14.59 -29.62 -17.83
C ILE A 454 -14.55 -28.50 -18.87
N THR A 455 -13.89 -27.37 -18.56
CA THR A 455 -13.83 -26.23 -19.48
C THR A 455 -13.00 -26.54 -20.72
N GLU A 456 -11.90 -27.25 -20.59
CA GLU A 456 -11.14 -27.78 -21.73
C GLU A 456 -12.03 -28.66 -22.61
N SER A 457 -12.72 -29.64 -22.03
CA SER A 457 -13.61 -30.56 -22.75
C SER A 457 -14.72 -29.83 -23.50
N ILE A 458 -15.33 -28.81 -22.88
CA ILE A 458 -16.35 -27.97 -23.51
C ILE A 458 -15.77 -27.18 -24.69
N LYS A 459 -14.55 -26.62 -24.54
CA LYS A 459 -13.89 -25.85 -25.60
C LYS A 459 -13.52 -26.73 -26.78
N ILE A 460 -12.97 -27.92 -26.54
CA ILE A 460 -12.67 -28.91 -27.60
C ILE A 460 -13.94 -29.23 -28.40
N ARG A 461 -15.07 -29.47 -27.72
CA ARG A 461 -16.34 -29.78 -28.37
C ARG A 461 -16.94 -28.62 -29.16
N ARG A 462 -16.79 -27.38 -28.68
CA ARG A 462 -17.41 -26.19 -29.29
C ARG A 462 -16.60 -25.57 -30.42
N GLU A 463 -15.27 -25.59 -30.33
CA GLU A 463 -14.41 -24.76 -31.18
C GLU A 463 -13.75 -25.52 -32.35
N GLY A 464 -14.06 -26.81 -32.54
CA GLY A 464 -13.53 -27.60 -33.65
C GLY A 464 -12.00 -27.65 -33.63
N SER A 465 -11.44 -28.29 -32.60
CA SER A 465 -9.98 -28.35 -32.42
C SER A 465 -9.35 -29.56 -33.09
N ILE A 466 -8.06 -29.50 -33.42
CA ILE A 466 -7.27 -30.66 -33.88
C ILE A 466 -7.11 -31.77 -32.83
N ASN A 467 -7.66 -31.58 -31.62
CA ASN A 467 -7.70 -32.57 -30.57
C ASN A 467 -8.51 -33.82 -30.92
N THR A 468 -9.36 -33.81 -31.97
CA THR A 468 -10.18 -34.97 -32.40
C THR A 468 -9.54 -35.83 -33.48
N VAL A 469 -8.38 -35.46 -34.02
CA VAL A 469 -7.57 -36.31 -34.91
C VAL A 469 -6.45 -36.99 -34.08
N LEU A 470 -6.72 -37.22 -32.80
CA LEU A 470 -5.75 -37.52 -31.75
C LEU A 470 -6.11 -38.77 -30.97
#